data_AF-A0A2R7Y8N6-F1
#
_entry.id   AF-A0A2R7Y8N6-F1
#
_cell.length_a   1.000
_cell.length_b   1.000
_cell.length_c   1.000
_cell.angle_alpha   90.00
_cell.angle_beta   90.00
_cell.angle_gamma   90.00
#
_symmetry.space_group_name_H-M   'P 1'
#
loop_
_entity.id
_entity.type
_entity.pdbx_description
1 polymer ?
#
loop_
_entity_poly.entity_id
_entity_poly.type
_entity_poly.pdbx_seq_one_letter_code
_entity_poly.pdbx_strand_id
1 'polypeptide(L)'
;MKYLDYIALGVILLLIVGRLVWFPVALFVVSGDSMLPTLKTGDFVLGVATYLSGYGVGDVVVWYATVTHGTIHRVVNVSEGYVVTKGDNNPLPDPSIPASFVKYKVVLHIPREFWFPAALTLAAFYIFTKRREIASTFKTITPGEMRVAYAVFIFFVVVDVATVFLVGVQYFSPATVLIKPSVELRSMEVSKDGGSIYLTFTVKNAEPLNVSLCEVTLLNATFPCLTHRLVGSVAVVEVPREAYSYAYRASNNYITYVSLRLNITFDKGWVEGRYPYTINWRALQVSVINNSVVINNPNYIQFNLTEVKVIYMGVKQPFNTPEVLKIEYLSDYVVEAGKSLTIDVMPVNGSRYAYVEFKYEFKFWPYGGGGVVLERRRVDFKG
;
A
#
# COMPACT_ATOMS: atom_id res chain seq x y z
N MET A 1 -19.38 -39.32 45.47
CA MET A 1 -19.85 -38.13 44.74
C MET A 1 -19.89 -36.90 45.64
N LYS A 2 -20.70 -36.82 46.71
CA LYS A 2 -20.78 -35.62 47.58
C LYS A 2 -19.42 -35.04 48.03
N TYR A 3 -18.50 -35.88 48.53
CA TYR A 3 -17.18 -35.42 48.99
C TYR A 3 -16.28 -34.88 47.87
N LEU A 4 -16.34 -35.46 46.67
CA LEU A 4 -15.57 -35.00 45.51
C LEU A 4 -16.08 -33.63 45.03
N ASP A 5 -17.39 -33.42 45.05
CA ASP A 5 -18.00 -32.14 44.67
C ASP A 5 -17.59 -31.02 45.64
N TYR A 6 -17.55 -31.29 46.96
CA TYR A 6 -17.08 -30.33 47.96
C TYR A 6 -15.57 -30.05 47.85
N ILE A 7 -14.77 -31.07 47.55
CA ILE A 7 -13.32 -30.88 47.33
C ILE A 7 -13.09 -30.03 46.08
N ALA A 8 -13.77 -30.33 44.97
CA ALA A 8 -13.65 -29.55 43.74
C ALA A 8 -14.08 -28.09 43.95
N LEU A 9 -15.20 -27.86 44.63
CA LEU A 9 -15.66 -26.52 44.97
C LEU A 9 -14.65 -25.80 45.88
N GLY A 10 -14.12 -26.48 46.90
CA GLY A 10 -13.11 -25.94 47.80
C GLY A 10 -11.82 -25.56 47.06
N VAL A 11 -11.37 -26.38 46.11
CA VAL A 11 -10.19 -26.10 45.27
C VAL A 11 -10.45 -24.90 44.35
N ILE A 12 -11.61 -24.82 43.69
CA ILE A 12 -11.97 -23.68 42.84
C ILE A 12 -12.02 -22.39 43.67
N LEU A 13 -12.66 -22.44 44.85
CA LEU A 13 -12.73 -21.31 45.76
C LEU A 13 -11.33 -20.89 46.22
N LEU A 14 -10.47 -21.84 46.56
CA LEU A 14 -9.07 -21.59 46.91
C LEU A 14 -8.30 -20.92 45.77
N LEU A 15 -8.51 -21.33 44.52
CA LEU A 15 -7.85 -20.73 43.35
C LEU A 15 -8.34 -19.31 43.04
N ILE A 16 -9.60 -19.00 43.34
CA ILE A 16 -10.20 -17.67 43.11
C ILE A 16 -9.87 -16.72 44.25
N VAL A 17 -10.02 -17.16 45.51
CA VAL A 17 -9.78 -16.35 46.71
C VAL A 17 -8.29 -16.26 47.04
N GLY A 18 -7.53 -17.30 46.72
CA GLY A 18 -6.09 -17.38 46.98
C GLY A 18 -5.28 -16.24 46.35
N ARG A 19 -5.77 -15.64 45.25
CA ARG A 19 -5.13 -14.46 44.65
C ARG A 19 -5.09 -13.24 45.58
N LEU A 20 -6.03 -13.13 46.53
CA LEU A 20 -6.08 -12.05 47.53
C LEU A 20 -4.96 -12.16 48.57
N VAL A 21 -4.39 -13.35 48.74
CA VAL A 21 -3.29 -13.66 49.66
C VAL A 21 -2.02 -14.11 48.93
N TRP A 22 -1.93 -13.84 47.62
CA TRP A 22 -0.80 -14.22 46.75
C TRP A 22 -0.45 -15.72 46.77
N PHE A 23 -1.47 -16.57 46.71
CA PHE A 23 -1.30 -18.03 46.69
C PHE A 23 -0.45 -18.50 45.49
N PRO A 24 0.33 -19.61 45.59
CA PRO A 24 1.23 -20.12 44.55
C PRO A 24 0.64 -20.25 43.14
N VAL A 25 -0.65 -20.56 43.07
CA VAL A 25 -1.39 -20.74 41.83
C VAL A 25 -2.71 -20.00 41.95
N ALA A 26 -3.07 -19.23 40.94
CA ALA A 26 -4.30 -18.46 40.91
C ALA A 26 -4.97 -18.53 39.54
N LEU A 27 -6.30 -18.53 39.55
CA LEU A 27 -7.11 -18.47 38.34
C LEU A 27 -7.60 -17.04 38.12
N PHE A 28 -7.45 -16.54 36.88
CA PHE A 28 -7.90 -15.21 36.49
C PHE A 28 -8.90 -15.30 35.34
N VAL A 29 -9.91 -14.44 35.38
CA VAL A 29 -10.78 -14.17 34.24
C VAL A 29 -10.21 -12.97 33.51
N VAL A 30 -9.93 -13.12 32.22
CA VAL A 30 -9.48 -12.03 31.37
C VAL A 30 -10.63 -11.05 31.16
N SER A 31 -10.32 -9.76 31.30
CA SER A 31 -11.25 -8.66 31.04
C SER A 31 -10.55 -7.57 30.23
N GLY A 32 -11.30 -6.88 29.38
CA GLY A 32 -10.76 -5.87 28.45
C GLY A 32 -10.28 -6.45 27.13
N ASP A 33 -9.65 -5.60 26.32
CA ASP A 33 -9.23 -5.86 24.94
C ASP A 33 -7.73 -5.61 24.69
N SER A 34 -6.97 -5.23 25.73
CA SER A 34 -5.55 -4.88 25.61
C SER A 34 -4.68 -6.05 25.16
N MET A 35 -5.12 -7.29 25.35
CA MET A 35 -4.40 -8.50 24.98
C MET A 35 -4.94 -9.16 23.71
N LEU A 36 -5.82 -8.52 22.95
CA LEU A 36 -6.24 -9.05 21.65
C LEU A 36 -5.04 -9.09 20.66
N PRO A 37 -4.98 -10.11 19.77
CA PRO A 37 -5.88 -11.26 19.66
C PRO A 37 -5.53 -12.43 20.60
N THR A 38 -4.47 -12.31 21.42
CA THR A 38 -3.92 -13.40 22.23
C THR A 38 -4.84 -13.85 23.35
N LEU A 39 -5.44 -12.93 24.11
CA LEU A 39 -6.42 -13.22 25.16
C LEU A 39 -7.69 -12.39 24.93
N LYS A 40 -8.85 -13.01 25.12
CA LYS A 40 -10.17 -12.38 24.95
C LYS A 40 -10.87 -12.24 26.30
N THR A 41 -11.74 -11.23 26.42
CA THR A 41 -12.62 -11.10 27.59
C THR A 41 -13.44 -12.37 27.81
N GLY A 42 -13.37 -12.93 29.03
CA GLY A 42 -14.02 -14.17 29.43
C GLY A 42 -13.13 -15.41 29.34
N ASP A 43 -11.92 -15.30 28.79
CA ASP A 43 -10.96 -16.39 28.85
C ASP A 43 -10.49 -16.62 30.29
N PHE A 44 -10.21 -17.87 30.64
CA PHE A 44 -9.52 -18.17 31.89
C PHE A 44 -8.02 -18.25 31.65
N VAL A 45 -7.23 -17.70 32.57
CA VAL A 45 -5.78 -17.91 32.60
C VAL A 45 -5.34 -18.41 33.97
N LEU A 46 -4.44 -19.38 33.97
CA LEU A 46 -3.81 -19.89 35.17
C LEU A 46 -2.46 -19.20 35.34
N GLY A 47 -2.29 -18.50 36.45
CA GLY A 47 -1.03 -17.89 36.83
C GLY A 47 -0.29 -18.73 37.87
N VAL A 48 1.01 -18.90 37.69
CA VAL A 48 1.93 -19.44 38.70
C VAL A 48 2.72 -18.28 39.28
N ALA A 49 2.84 -18.24 40.60
CA ALA A 49 3.49 -17.14 41.28
C ALA A 49 4.95 -16.99 40.85
N THR A 50 5.37 -15.75 40.60
CA THR A 50 6.67 -15.42 40.00
C THR A 50 7.85 -15.78 40.90
N TYR A 51 7.65 -15.86 42.22
CA TYR A 51 8.66 -16.36 43.14
C TYR A 51 8.94 -17.87 43.01
N LEU A 52 8.09 -18.61 42.28
CA LEU A 52 8.26 -20.03 41.98
C LEU A 52 8.75 -20.27 40.55
N SER A 53 8.16 -19.59 39.57
CA SER A 53 8.40 -19.84 38.15
C SER A 53 9.38 -18.88 37.49
N GLY A 54 9.66 -17.74 38.11
CA GLY A 54 10.31 -16.60 37.46
C GLY A 54 9.46 -16.03 36.31
N TYR A 55 10.03 -15.06 35.59
CA TYR A 55 9.49 -14.53 34.34
C TYR A 55 10.59 -13.83 33.55
N GLY A 56 10.39 -13.67 32.25
CA GLY A 56 11.31 -12.96 31.36
C GLY A 56 10.60 -12.24 30.23
N VAL A 57 11.39 -11.63 29.34
CA VAL A 57 10.87 -10.95 28.14
C VAL A 57 10.11 -11.94 27.26
N GLY A 58 8.92 -11.55 26.81
CA GLY A 58 8.00 -12.36 26.01
C GLY A 58 6.92 -13.08 26.83
N ASP A 59 7.12 -13.26 28.13
CA ASP A 59 6.12 -13.89 29.01
C ASP A 59 4.89 -13.00 29.20
N VAL A 60 3.72 -13.62 29.32
CA VAL A 60 2.50 -12.93 29.77
C VAL A 60 2.43 -13.02 31.28
N VAL A 61 2.34 -11.87 31.94
CA VAL A 61 2.35 -11.77 33.41
C VAL A 61 1.15 -11.02 33.93
N VAL A 62 0.77 -11.31 35.17
CA VAL A 62 -0.22 -10.57 35.93
C VAL A 62 0.51 -9.72 36.97
N TRP A 63 0.36 -8.41 36.86
CA TRP A 63 0.93 -7.45 37.79
C TRP A 63 -0.16 -6.60 38.42
N TYR A 64 0.09 -6.09 39.62
CA TYR A 64 -0.90 -5.36 40.43
C TYR A 64 -0.39 -3.98 40.79
N ALA A 65 -1.05 -2.94 40.29
CA ALA A 65 -0.87 -1.56 40.80
C ALA A 65 -1.51 -1.38 42.18
N THR A 66 -2.62 -2.08 42.42
CA THR A 66 -3.37 -2.09 43.67
C THR A 66 -3.79 -3.53 43.99
N VAL A 67 -4.16 -3.83 45.23
CA VAL A 67 -4.51 -5.20 45.66
C VAL A 67 -5.67 -5.80 44.85
N THR A 68 -6.56 -4.97 44.31
CA THR A 68 -7.77 -5.41 43.62
C THR A 68 -7.70 -5.27 42.09
N HIS A 69 -6.73 -4.51 41.57
CA HIS A 69 -6.62 -4.25 40.12
C HIS A 69 -5.38 -4.92 39.53
N GLY A 70 -5.60 -6.10 38.93
CA GLY A 70 -4.57 -6.87 38.23
C GLY A 70 -4.61 -6.62 36.72
N THR A 71 -3.46 -6.35 36.13
CA THR A 71 -3.27 -6.15 34.69
C THR A 71 -2.50 -7.31 34.11
N ILE A 72 -2.99 -7.87 33.01
CA ILE A 72 -2.39 -9.03 32.32
C ILE A 72 -1.76 -8.53 31.03
N HIS A 73 -0.43 -8.42 30.95
CA HIS A 73 0.27 -7.92 29.77
C HIS A 73 1.56 -8.70 29.49
N ARG A 74 2.10 -8.54 28.28
CA ARG A 74 3.36 -9.20 27.88
C ARG A 74 4.56 -8.38 28.32
N VAL A 75 5.55 -9.03 28.92
CA VAL A 75 6.81 -8.40 29.29
C VAL A 75 7.60 -8.07 28.02
N VAL A 76 7.98 -6.81 27.85
CA VAL A 76 8.78 -6.34 26.70
C VAL A 76 10.20 -5.94 27.11
N ASN A 77 10.41 -5.59 28.37
CA ASN A 77 11.74 -5.30 28.91
C ASN A 77 11.81 -5.64 30.40
N VAL A 78 12.95 -6.19 30.84
CA VAL A 78 13.31 -6.37 32.25
C VAL A 78 14.64 -5.65 32.47
N SER A 79 14.65 -4.74 33.44
CA SER A 79 15.81 -3.93 33.84
C SER A 79 15.99 -4.01 35.35
N GLU A 80 17.10 -3.50 35.88
CA GLU A 80 17.44 -3.63 37.31
C GLU A 80 16.35 -3.03 38.22
N GLY A 81 15.48 -3.91 38.75
CA GLY A 81 14.37 -3.57 39.64
C GLY A 81 13.07 -3.15 38.95
N TYR A 82 13.03 -3.01 37.63
CA TYR A 82 11.86 -2.53 36.88
C TYR A 82 11.51 -3.40 35.68
N VAL A 83 10.22 -3.46 35.38
CA VAL A 83 9.64 -4.22 34.27
C VAL A 83 8.79 -3.30 33.43
N VAL A 84 8.90 -3.45 32.10
CA VAL A 84 8.00 -2.81 31.15
C VAL A 84 7.14 -3.90 30.53
N THR A 85 5.82 -3.73 30.63
CA THR A 85 4.84 -4.60 29.96
C THR A 85 4.16 -3.87 28.82
N LYS A 86 3.49 -4.61 27.95
CA LYS A 86 2.67 -4.07 26.87
C LYS A 86 1.50 -5.02 26.61
N GLY A 87 0.29 -4.48 26.50
CA GLY A 87 -0.83 -5.21 25.94
C GLY A 87 -0.58 -5.53 24.46
N ASP A 88 -0.84 -6.75 24.02
CA ASP A 88 -0.60 -7.16 22.63
C ASP A 88 -1.36 -6.28 21.61
N ASN A 89 -2.50 -5.71 22.01
CA ASN A 89 -3.33 -4.78 21.22
C ASN A 89 -2.99 -3.28 21.45
N ASN A 90 -2.12 -2.95 22.41
CA ASN A 90 -1.81 -1.56 22.74
C ASN A 90 -0.77 -0.98 21.76
N PRO A 91 -0.87 0.30 21.33
CA PRO A 91 0.10 0.90 20.41
C PRO A 91 1.46 1.21 21.07
N LEU A 92 1.46 1.50 22.37
CA LEU A 92 2.64 1.88 23.14
C LEU A 92 2.82 0.94 24.36
N PRO A 93 4.05 0.75 24.85
CA PRO A 93 4.30 0.05 26.13
C PRO A 93 3.66 0.78 27.31
N ASP A 94 3.37 0.03 28.37
CA ASP A 94 2.92 0.59 29.64
C ASP A 94 4.07 1.34 30.34
N PRO A 95 3.78 2.27 31.27
CA PRO A 95 4.80 2.83 32.15
C PRO A 95 5.58 1.75 32.90
N SER A 96 6.88 1.97 33.14
CA SER A 96 7.72 1.04 33.89
C SER A 96 7.21 0.84 35.31
N ILE A 97 7.09 -0.41 35.75
CA ILE A 97 6.63 -0.78 37.10
C ILE A 97 7.75 -1.48 37.88
N PRO A 98 7.75 -1.41 39.22
CA PRO A 98 8.67 -2.20 40.03
C PRO A 98 8.49 -3.70 39.77
N ALA A 99 9.59 -4.45 39.67
CA ALA A 99 9.57 -5.90 39.44
C ALA A 99 8.77 -6.69 40.50
N SER A 100 8.64 -6.12 41.70
CA SER A 100 7.86 -6.66 42.82
C SER A 100 6.35 -6.63 42.61
N PHE A 101 5.85 -5.84 41.64
CA PHE A 101 4.42 -5.76 41.31
C PHE A 101 3.99 -6.94 40.43
N VAL A 102 4.93 -7.61 39.77
CA VAL A 102 4.67 -8.78 38.93
C VAL A 102 4.49 -10.00 39.82
N LYS A 103 3.24 -10.48 39.97
CA LYS A 103 2.89 -11.54 40.92
C LYS A 103 2.78 -12.92 40.28
N TYR A 104 2.28 -13.00 39.05
CA TYR A 104 2.06 -14.28 38.38
C TYR A 104 2.58 -14.28 36.95
N LYS A 105 3.15 -15.41 36.53
CA LYS A 105 3.38 -15.74 35.14
C LYS A 105 2.23 -16.60 34.65
N VAL A 106 1.59 -16.21 33.54
CA VAL A 106 0.54 -17.00 32.91
C VAL A 106 1.16 -18.23 32.25
N VAL A 107 0.70 -19.41 32.66
CA VAL A 107 1.22 -20.70 32.16
C VAL A 107 0.19 -21.47 31.33
N LEU A 108 -1.10 -21.16 31.50
CA LEU A 108 -2.19 -21.80 30.77
C LEU A 108 -3.26 -20.77 30.44
N HIS A 109 -3.82 -20.90 29.25
CA HIS A 109 -4.96 -20.15 28.74
C HIS A 109 -6.05 -21.13 28.32
N ILE A 110 -7.28 -20.88 28.78
CA ILE A 110 -8.46 -21.67 28.44
C ILE A 110 -9.45 -20.70 27.78
N PRO A 111 -9.62 -20.77 26.45
CA PRO A 111 -10.53 -19.90 25.73
C PRO A 111 -11.98 -20.07 26.19
N ARG A 112 -12.71 -18.96 26.23
CA ARG A 112 -14.13 -18.92 26.58
C ARG A 112 -14.99 -19.83 25.71
N GLU A 113 -14.63 -20.00 24.44
CA GLU A 113 -15.35 -20.83 23.50
C GLU A 113 -15.33 -22.31 23.89
N PHE A 114 -14.40 -22.75 24.74
CA PHE A 114 -14.32 -24.12 25.23
C PHE A 114 -14.98 -24.30 26.59
N TRP A 115 -14.64 -23.47 27.57
CA TRP A 115 -15.07 -23.72 28.95
C TRP A 115 -16.54 -23.35 29.19
N PHE A 116 -17.07 -22.32 28.52
CA PHE A 116 -18.47 -21.92 28.71
C PHE A 116 -19.46 -22.99 28.24
N PRO A 117 -19.35 -23.54 27.02
CA PRO A 117 -20.23 -24.63 26.60
C PRO A 117 -20.07 -25.89 27.46
N ALA A 118 -18.84 -26.22 27.86
CA ALA A 118 -18.59 -27.35 28.77
C ALA A 118 -19.26 -27.15 30.13
N ALA A 119 -19.16 -25.96 30.73
CA ALA A 119 -19.83 -25.66 31.99
C ALA A 119 -21.36 -25.70 31.85
N LEU A 120 -21.91 -25.14 30.77
CA LEU A 120 -23.36 -25.15 30.51
C LEU A 120 -23.90 -26.56 30.31
N THR A 121 -23.21 -27.40 29.54
CA THR A 121 -23.61 -28.80 29.31
C THR A 121 -23.56 -29.62 30.60
N LEU A 122 -22.51 -29.47 31.41
CA LEU A 122 -22.41 -30.13 32.72
C LEU A 122 -23.51 -29.65 33.68
N ALA A 123 -23.78 -28.35 33.72
CA ALA A 123 -24.85 -27.79 34.54
C ALA A 123 -26.23 -28.30 34.11
N ALA A 124 -26.53 -28.28 32.80
CA ALA A 124 -27.76 -28.82 32.24
C ALA A 124 -27.94 -30.31 32.55
N PHE A 125 -26.86 -31.10 32.43
CA PHE A 125 -26.87 -32.51 32.79
C PHE A 125 -27.09 -32.74 34.29
N TYR A 126 -26.45 -31.95 35.16
CA TYR A 126 -26.67 -32.02 36.61
C TYR A 126 -28.12 -31.67 36.96
N ILE A 127 -28.65 -30.58 36.42
CA ILE A 127 -30.06 -30.16 36.62
C ILE A 127 -31.00 -31.27 36.11
N PHE A 128 -30.72 -31.85 34.95
CA PHE A 128 -31.53 -32.92 34.40
C PHE A 128 -31.51 -34.18 35.28
N THR A 129 -30.34 -34.62 35.76
CA THR A 129 -30.22 -35.81 36.61
C THR A 129 -30.87 -35.60 37.99
N LYS A 130 -30.82 -34.37 38.52
CA LYS A 130 -31.41 -33.99 39.81
C LYS A 130 -32.81 -33.38 39.74
N ARG A 131 -33.43 -33.34 38.56
CA ARG A 131 -34.72 -32.67 38.30
C ARG A 131 -35.84 -33.02 39.28
N ARG A 132 -35.92 -34.28 39.73
CA ARG A 132 -36.96 -34.75 40.67
C ARG A 132 -36.72 -34.28 42.10
N GLU A 133 -35.47 -34.32 42.56
CA GLU A 133 -35.04 -33.87 43.90
C GLU A 133 -35.11 -32.34 44.03
N ILE A 134 -34.72 -31.63 42.96
CA ILE A 134 -34.89 -30.18 42.83
C ILE A 134 -36.39 -29.84 42.89
N ALA A 135 -37.23 -30.50 42.07
CA ALA A 135 -38.66 -30.28 42.06
C ALA A 135 -39.37 -30.62 43.39
N SER A 136 -38.91 -31.65 44.12
CA SER A 136 -39.45 -31.98 45.44
C SER A 136 -39.06 -30.94 46.49
N THR A 137 -37.82 -30.44 46.45
CA THR A 137 -37.35 -29.37 47.34
C THR A 137 -38.17 -28.09 47.15
N PHE A 138 -38.52 -27.75 45.91
CA PHE A 138 -39.43 -26.63 45.63
C PHE A 138 -40.87 -26.86 46.12
N LYS A 139 -41.31 -28.12 46.28
CA LYS A 139 -42.64 -28.47 46.81
C LYS A 139 -42.69 -28.53 48.34
N THR A 140 -41.59 -28.81 49.03
CA THR A 140 -41.53 -28.93 50.50
C THR A 140 -41.20 -27.63 51.24
N ILE A 141 -40.97 -26.52 50.54
CA ILE A 141 -40.81 -25.19 51.17
C ILE A 141 -42.18 -24.70 51.69
N THR A 142 -42.40 -24.80 53.01
CA THR A 142 -43.60 -24.32 53.72
C THR A 142 -43.62 -22.78 53.88
N PRO A 143 -44.81 -22.17 54.10
CA PRO A 143 -45.05 -20.76 53.82
C PRO A 143 -44.71 -19.84 55.00
N GLY A 144 -44.17 -18.65 54.70
CA GLY A 144 -44.00 -17.56 55.67
C GLY A 144 -42.92 -16.59 55.21
N GLU A 145 -41.67 -16.87 55.57
CA GLU A 145 -40.56 -15.92 55.41
C GLU A 145 -39.51 -16.39 54.39
N MET A 146 -39.23 -17.70 54.33
CA MET A 146 -38.19 -18.26 53.43
C MET A 146 -38.55 -18.17 51.95
N ARG A 147 -39.84 -18.14 51.57
CA ARG A 147 -40.27 -17.99 50.16
C ARG A 147 -39.84 -16.65 49.56
N VAL A 148 -39.95 -15.57 50.34
CA VAL A 148 -39.55 -14.23 49.89
C VAL A 148 -38.03 -14.19 49.74
N ALA A 149 -37.28 -14.71 50.73
CA ALA A 149 -35.83 -14.78 50.66
C ALA A 149 -35.33 -15.58 49.44
N TYR A 150 -35.92 -16.75 49.16
CA TYR A 150 -35.56 -17.55 47.98
C TYR A 150 -35.97 -16.89 46.66
N ALA A 151 -37.16 -16.28 46.60
CA ALA A 151 -37.61 -15.58 45.40
C ALA A 151 -36.71 -14.38 45.10
N VAL A 152 -36.32 -13.63 46.12
CA VAL A 152 -35.37 -12.52 46.03
C VAL A 152 -33.99 -13.03 45.60
N PHE A 153 -33.49 -14.11 46.20
CA PHE A 153 -32.20 -14.70 45.80
C PHE A 153 -32.21 -15.18 44.35
N ILE A 154 -33.25 -15.90 43.92
CA ILE A 154 -33.40 -16.33 42.52
C ILE A 154 -33.52 -15.12 41.60
N PHE A 155 -34.28 -14.09 41.99
CA PHE A 155 -34.39 -12.85 41.23
C PHE A 155 -33.03 -12.17 41.06
N PHE A 156 -32.25 -12.00 42.14
CA PHE A 156 -30.90 -11.44 42.06
C PHE A 156 -29.97 -12.31 41.23
N VAL A 157 -29.99 -13.63 41.38
CA VAL A 157 -29.18 -14.53 40.53
C VAL A 157 -29.60 -14.42 39.07
N VAL A 158 -30.89 -14.37 38.77
CA VAL A 158 -31.38 -14.21 37.39
C VAL A 158 -31.01 -12.84 36.85
N VAL A 159 -31.10 -11.78 37.64
CA VAL A 159 -30.71 -10.42 37.25
C VAL A 159 -29.19 -10.30 37.09
N ASP A 160 -28.38 -10.89 37.96
CA ASP A 160 -26.92 -10.90 37.86
C ASP A 160 -26.46 -11.73 36.66
N VAL A 161 -27.06 -12.90 36.46
CA VAL A 161 -26.81 -13.73 35.28
C VAL A 161 -27.27 -12.99 34.03
N ALA A 162 -28.47 -12.40 34.02
CA ALA A 162 -28.99 -11.63 32.90
C ALA A 162 -28.15 -10.37 32.65
N THR A 163 -27.67 -9.67 33.66
CA THR A 163 -26.79 -8.51 33.49
C THR A 163 -25.43 -8.94 32.97
N VAL A 164 -24.83 -10.02 33.46
CA VAL A 164 -23.61 -10.60 32.88
C VAL A 164 -23.81 -11.02 31.42
N PHE A 165 -24.99 -11.55 31.05
CA PHE A 165 -25.35 -11.89 29.67
C PHE A 165 -25.70 -10.67 28.80
N LEU A 166 -26.30 -9.62 29.37
CA LEU A 166 -26.61 -8.36 28.70
C LEU A 166 -25.38 -7.45 28.56
N VAL A 167 -24.37 -7.65 29.41
CA VAL A 167 -23.02 -7.06 29.31
C VAL A 167 -22.18 -7.81 28.26
N GLY A 168 -22.66 -8.97 27.79
CA GLY A 168 -22.09 -9.70 26.67
C GLY A 168 -22.43 -9.07 25.34
N VAL A 169 -21.58 -8.14 24.90
CA VAL A 169 -21.10 -7.90 23.52
C VAL A 169 -20.62 -6.45 23.55
N GLN A 170 -19.31 -6.29 23.45
CA GLN A 170 -18.68 -4.99 23.29
C GLN A 170 -19.51 -4.18 22.29
N TYR A 171 -20.01 -3.02 22.74
CA TYR A 171 -20.23 -1.92 21.82
C TYR A 171 -18.89 -1.76 21.10
N PHE A 172 -18.77 -2.30 19.90
CA PHE A 172 -17.98 -1.62 18.90
C PHE A 172 -18.59 -0.22 18.91
N SER A 173 -17.89 0.75 19.53
CA SER A 173 -18.14 2.13 19.18
C SER A 173 -18.15 2.11 17.66
N PRO A 174 -19.26 2.47 16.98
CA PRO A 174 -19.26 2.48 15.53
C PRO A 174 -18.03 3.31 15.19
N ALA A 175 -17.01 2.65 14.64
CA ALA A 175 -15.77 3.32 14.33
C ALA A 175 -16.21 4.48 13.45
N THR A 176 -16.02 5.71 13.93
CA THR A 176 -16.43 6.88 13.17
C THR A 176 -15.72 6.71 11.85
N VAL A 177 -16.47 6.38 10.79
CA VAL A 177 -15.89 6.10 9.49
C VAL A 177 -15.34 7.43 9.03
N LEU A 178 -14.06 7.66 9.29
CA LEU A 178 -13.39 8.85 8.82
C LEU A 178 -13.31 8.67 7.31
N ILE A 179 -14.21 9.35 6.61
CA ILE A 179 -14.19 9.44 5.16
C ILE A 179 -12.97 10.28 4.80
N LYS A 180 -11.81 9.64 4.76
CA LYS A 180 -10.57 10.29 4.35
C LYS A 180 -10.58 10.50 2.83
N PRO A 181 -10.20 11.68 2.34
CA PRO A 181 -9.93 11.85 0.92
C PRO A 181 -8.75 10.96 0.53
N SER A 182 -8.84 10.32 -0.63
CA SER A 182 -7.74 9.55 -1.21
C SER A 182 -7.54 9.98 -2.65
N VAL A 183 -6.31 10.38 -2.99
CA VAL A 183 -5.90 10.74 -4.34
C VAL A 183 -4.72 9.86 -4.70
N GLU A 184 -4.89 9.02 -5.70
CA GLU A 184 -3.86 8.10 -6.16
C GLU A 184 -3.57 8.36 -7.63
N LEU A 185 -2.29 8.45 -8.01
CA LEU A 185 -1.92 8.49 -9.42
C LEU A 185 -2.20 7.12 -10.05
N ARG A 186 -3.04 7.09 -11.08
CA ARG A 186 -3.38 5.88 -11.84
C ARG A 186 -2.44 5.66 -13.01
N SER A 187 -2.16 6.71 -13.78
CA SER A 187 -1.26 6.65 -14.93
C SER A 187 -0.64 8.02 -15.23
N MET A 188 0.50 7.98 -15.90
CA MET A 188 1.15 9.16 -16.47
C MET A 188 1.57 8.83 -17.89
N GLU A 189 1.12 9.64 -18.84
CA GLU A 189 1.40 9.47 -20.26
C GLU A 189 1.97 10.76 -20.84
N VAL A 190 3.05 10.65 -21.61
CA VAL A 190 3.67 11.79 -22.31
C VAL A 190 3.27 11.71 -23.78
N SER A 191 2.84 12.85 -24.35
CA SER A 191 2.51 12.93 -25.76
C SER A 191 3.72 12.61 -26.64
N LYS A 192 3.48 12.19 -27.89
CA LYS A 192 4.56 11.79 -28.81
C LYS A 192 5.55 12.92 -29.11
N ASP A 193 5.06 14.16 -29.15
CA ASP A 193 5.85 15.37 -29.32
C ASP A 193 6.47 15.88 -28.01
N GLY A 194 6.16 15.26 -26.87
CA GLY A 194 6.64 15.65 -25.54
C GLY A 194 5.97 16.89 -24.96
N GLY A 195 5.14 17.58 -25.74
CA GLY A 195 4.56 18.88 -25.37
C GLY A 195 3.55 18.81 -24.23
N SER A 196 2.85 17.69 -24.07
CA SER A 196 1.84 17.52 -23.03
C SER A 196 2.05 16.25 -22.22
N ILE A 197 1.87 16.34 -20.90
CA ILE A 197 1.85 15.20 -19.99
C ILE A 197 0.43 15.08 -19.41
N TYR A 198 -0.13 13.88 -19.50
CA TYR A 198 -1.44 13.53 -18.99
C TYR A 198 -1.26 12.70 -17.71
N LEU A 199 -1.69 13.25 -16.58
CA LEU A 199 -1.69 12.57 -15.29
C LEU A 199 -3.13 12.22 -14.93
N THR A 200 -3.43 10.93 -14.85
CA THR A 200 -4.76 10.44 -14.48
C THR A 200 -4.76 10.07 -13.01
N PHE A 201 -5.66 10.65 -12.23
CA PHE A 201 -5.82 10.37 -10.82
C PHE A 201 -7.10 9.57 -10.55
N THR A 202 -7.04 8.70 -9.55
CA THR A 202 -8.21 8.12 -8.89
C THR A 202 -8.48 8.95 -7.65
N VAL A 203 -9.57 9.71 -7.66
CA VAL A 203 -9.96 10.59 -6.57
C VAL A 203 -11.18 10.00 -5.86
N LYS A 204 -11.11 9.85 -4.54
CA LYS A 204 -12.26 9.49 -3.70
C LYS A 204 -12.43 10.52 -2.59
N ASN A 205 -13.66 10.97 -2.39
CA ASN A 205 -14.05 11.90 -1.33
C ASN A 205 -13.32 13.26 -1.34
N ALA A 206 -12.86 13.70 -2.51
CA ALA A 206 -12.29 15.03 -2.74
C ALA A 206 -12.67 15.52 -4.14
N GLU A 207 -12.71 16.83 -4.33
CA GLU A 207 -12.96 17.48 -5.61
C GLU A 207 -11.75 18.32 -6.01
N PRO A 208 -11.19 18.11 -7.21
CA PRO A 208 -10.01 18.82 -7.66
C PRO A 208 -10.38 20.24 -8.10
N LEU A 209 -9.69 21.26 -7.58
CA LEU A 209 -9.98 22.68 -7.83
C LEU A 209 -9.06 23.27 -8.89
N ASN A 210 -7.75 23.26 -8.64
CA ASN A 210 -6.76 23.80 -9.56
C ASN A 210 -5.39 23.13 -9.36
N VAL A 211 -4.46 23.46 -10.26
CA VAL A 211 -3.03 23.15 -10.10
C VAL A 211 -2.37 24.42 -9.58
N SER A 212 -1.75 24.34 -8.40
CA SER A 212 -1.10 25.48 -7.75
C SER A 212 0.39 25.61 -8.11
N LEU A 213 1.05 24.50 -8.45
CA LEU A 213 2.44 24.47 -8.86
C LEU A 213 2.66 23.41 -9.95
N CYS A 214 3.41 23.75 -10.99
CA CYS A 214 3.87 22.81 -12.00
C CYS A 214 5.28 23.19 -12.47
N GLU A 215 6.24 22.32 -12.16
CA GLU A 215 7.66 22.53 -12.48
C GLU A 215 8.26 21.24 -13.01
N VAL A 216 9.07 21.34 -14.06
CA VAL A 216 9.82 20.22 -14.63
C VAL A 216 11.30 20.43 -14.35
N THR A 217 11.89 19.50 -13.62
CA THR A 217 13.33 19.51 -13.35
C THR A 217 14.04 18.51 -14.27
N LEU A 218 15.02 19.01 -15.02
CA LEU A 218 15.85 18.26 -15.96
C LEU A 218 17.31 18.52 -15.62
N LEU A 219 18.01 17.48 -15.19
CA LEU A 219 19.40 17.59 -14.72
C LEU A 219 19.50 18.65 -13.59
N ASN A 220 20.17 19.78 -13.85
CA ASN A 220 20.38 20.88 -12.89
C ASN A 220 19.49 22.11 -13.15
N ALA A 221 18.53 22.03 -14.07
CA ALA A 221 17.65 23.15 -14.41
C ALA A 221 16.19 22.81 -14.13
N THR A 222 15.44 23.82 -13.68
CA THR A 222 14.00 23.72 -13.43
C THR A 222 13.28 24.70 -14.33
N PHE A 223 12.22 24.22 -14.99
CA PHE A 223 11.41 24.99 -15.92
C PHE A 223 9.95 24.98 -15.44
N PRO A 224 9.27 26.13 -15.36
CA PRO A 224 7.83 26.15 -15.11
C PRO A 224 7.06 25.57 -16.30
N CYS A 225 5.95 24.89 -16.05
CA CYS A 225 5.05 24.46 -17.12
C CYS A 225 4.40 25.67 -17.80
N LEU A 226 4.16 25.60 -19.12
CA LEU A 226 3.57 26.71 -19.89
C LEU A 226 2.10 26.91 -19.54
N THR A 227 1.35 25.82 -19.54
CA THR A 227 -0.06 25.79 -19.19
C THR A 227 -0.36 24.53 -18.39
N HIS A 228 -1.44 24.57 -17.61
CA HIS A 228 -1.96 23.43 -16.89
C HIS A 228 -3.49 23.52 -16.90
N ARG A 229 -4.14 22.38 -17.10
CA ARG A 229 -5.60 22.28 -17.05
C ARG A 229 -5.99 21.02 -16.30
N LEU A 230 -7.13 21.09 -15.63
CA LEU A 230 -7.68 20.01 -14.83
C LEU A 230 -9.06 19.69 -15.41
N VAL A 231 -9.21 18.49 -15.95
CA VAL A 231 -10.46 18.04 -16.58
C VAL A 231 -10.93 16.81 -15.81
N GLY A 232 -11.83 17.04 -14.84
CA GLY A 232 -12.22 16.00 -13.89
C GLY A 232 -11.01 15.52 -13.10
N SER A 233 -10.68 14.22 -13.21
CA SER A 233 -9.53 13.62 -12.51
C SER A 233 -8.26 13.55 -13.36
N VAL A 234 -8.20 14.23 -14.51
CA VAL A 234 -7.04 14.27 -15.39
C VAL A 234 -6.39 15.65 -15.34
N ALA A 235 -5.14 15.72 -14.90
CA ALA A 235 -4.31 16.91 -15.02
C ALA A 235 -3.51 16.83 -16.33
N VAL A 236 -3.64 17.84 -17.17
CA VAL A 236 -2.85 17.98 -18.40
C VAL A 236 -1.92 19.16 -18.23
N VAL A 237 -0.62 18.93 -18.37
CA VAL A 237 0.42 19.95 -18.20
C VAL A 237 1.25 20.06 -19.46
N GLU A 238 1.57 21.28 -19.86
CA GLU A 238 2.38 21.56 -21.03
C GLU A 238 3.82 21.88 -20.65
N VAL A 239 4.76 21.13 -21.22
CA VAL A 239 6.19 21.26 -20.92
C VAL A 239 6.85 22.15 -21.98
N PRO A 240 7.61 23.18 -21.58
CA PRO A 240 8.31 24.05 -22.53
C PRO A 240 9.33 23.27 -23.37
N ARG A 241 9.36 23.53 -24.69
CA ARG A 241 10.27 22.86 -25.64
C ARG A 241 11.74 23.18 -25.35
N GLU A 242 12.00 24.33 -24.75
CA GLU A 242 13.33 24.77 -24.30
C GLU A 242 13.91 23.80 -23.27
N ALA A 243 13.06 23.20 -22.44
CA ALA A 243 13.48 22.26 -21.41
C ALA A 243 14.04 20.97 -22.03
N TYR A 244 13.38 20.42 -23.05
CA TYR A 244 13.90 19.26 -23.80
C TYR A 244 15.16 19.60 -24.60
N SER A 245 15.20 20.80 -25.18
CA SER A 245 16.39 21.29 -25.91
C SER A 245 17.60 21.44 -24.99
N TYR A 246 17.41 21.99 -23.79
CA TYR A 246 18.42 22.07 -22.75
C TYR A 246 18.90 20.67 -22.33
N ALA A 247 17.96 19.77 -22.04
CA ALA A 247 18.26 18.40 -21.63
C ALA A 247 19.09 17.64 -22.66
N TYR A 248 18.74 17.77 -23.95
CA TYR A 248 19.51 17.17 -25.05
C TYR A 248 20.96 17.70 -25.11
N ARG A 249 21.13 19.02 -25.00
CA ARG A 249 22.44 19.67 -25.05
C ARG A 249 23.29 19.36 -23.83
N ALA A 250 22.71 19.33 -22.64
CA ALA A 250 23.41 19.14 -21.38
C ALA A 250 23.65 17.66 -21.02
N SER A 251 22.85 16.72 -21.54
CA SER A 251 22.99 15.29 -21.21
C SER A 251 24.26 14.68 -21.81
N ASN A 252 25.00 13.92 -21.02
CA ASN A 252 26.17 13.15 -21.47
C ASN A 252 25.80 11.71 -21.88
N ASN A 253 24.54 11.31 -21.68
CA ASN A 253 24.05 9.96 -21.94
C ASN A 253 22.79 10.02 -22.80
N TYR A 254 22.52 8.94 -23.55
CA TYR A 254 21.32 8.79 -24.36
C TYR A 254 20.04 8.63 -23.51
N ILE A 255 20.17 8.43 -22.20
CA ILE A 255 19.07 8.46 -21.23
C ILE A 255 19.16 9.72 -20.39
N THR A 256 18.06 10.46 -20.29
CA THR A 256 17.94 11.63 -19.41
C THR A 256 16.76 11.49 -18.46
N TYR A 257 17.01 11.72 -17.17
CA TYR A 257 15.98 11.71 -16.14
C TYR A 257 15.28 13.07 -16.07
N VAL A 258 13.96 13.01 -15.91
CA VAL A 258 13.07 14.16 -15.78
C VAL A 258 12.25 13.97 -14.52
N SER A 259 12.04 15.03 -13.75
CA SER A 259 11.15 15.02 -12.60
C SER A 259 10.09 16.09 -12.76
N LEU A 260 8.83 15.68 -12.94
CA LEU A 260 7.69 16.58 -12.91
C LEU A 260 7.23 16.74 -11.46
N ARG A 261 7.27 17.96 -10.95
CA ARG A 261 6.71 18.33 -9.65
C ARG A 261 5.37 19.02 -9.88
N LEU A 262 4.32 18.51 -9.26
CA LEU A 262 2.95 19.00 -9.43
C LEU A 262 2.29 19.13 -8.06
N ASN A 263 1.69 20.28 -7.77
CA ASN A 263 0.84 20.47 -6.61
C ASN A 263 -0.59 20.74 -7.07
N ILE A 264 -1.52 19.85 -6.70
CA ILE A 264 -2.94 19.96 -7.03
C ILE A 264 -3.70 20.31 -5.76
N THR A 265 -4.50 21.37 -5.82
CA THR A 265 -5.36 21.80 -4.73
C THR A 265 -6.75 21.19 -4.90
N PHE A 266 -7.30 20.68 -3.80
CA PHE A 266 -8.61 20.06 -3.68
C PHE A 266 -9.46 20.83 -2.66
N ASP A 267 -10.77 20.58 -2.65
CA ASP A 267 -11.72 21.11 -1.66
C ASP A 267 -11.33 20.86 -0.20
N LYS A 268 -10.65 19.73 0.07
CA LYS A 268 -10.25 19.29 1.43
C LYS A 268 -8.74 19.33 1.71
N GLY A 269 -7.93 19.92 0.82
CA GLY A 269 -6.48 20.00 1.02
C GLY A 269 -5.69 20.12 -0.28
N TRP A 270 -4.46 19.62 -0.28
CA TRP A 270 -3.59 19.63 -1.45
C TRP A 270 -2.76 18.35 -1.52
N VAL A 271 -2.35 17.99 -2.74
CA VAL A 271 -1.48 16.83 -3.00
C VAL A 271 -0.32 17.31 -3.84
N GLU A 272 0.87 17.20 -3.27
CA GLU A 272 2.12 17.43 -3.99
C GLU A 272 2.75 16.10 -4.37
N GLY A 273 2.96 15.91 -5.67
CA GLY A 273 3.62 14.74 -6.23
C GLY A 273 4.90 15.12 -6.96
N ARG A 274 5.87 14.20 -6.93
CA ARG A 274 7.01 14.18 -7.84
C ARG A 274 6.95 12.93 -8.69
N TYR A 275 6.87 13.13 -10.00
CA TYR A 275 6.66 12.07 -10.98
C TYR A 275 7.88 12.00 -11.90
N PRO A 276 8.85 11.13 -11.58
CA PRO A 276 10.02 10.94 -12.42
C PRO A 276 9.66 10.14 -13.68
N TYR A 277 10.25 10.52 -14.82
CA TYR A 277 10.24 9.74 -16.05
C TYR A 277 11.58 9.90 -16.79
N THR A 278 11.83 9.04 -17.77
CA THR A 278 13.08 9.05 -18.53
C THR A 278 12.83 9.32 -20.00
N ILE A 279 13.65 10.19 -20.58
CA ILE A 279 13.76 10.39 -22.01
C ILE A 279 14.86 9.46 -22.52
N ASN A 280 14.55 8.68 -23.55
CA ASN A 280 15.53 7.85 -24.26
C ASN A 280 15.75 8.45 -25.65
N TRP A 281 16.85 9.19 -25.81
CA TRP A 281 17.23 9.84 -27.05
C TRP A 281 17.61 8.80 -28.11
N ARG A 282 16.95 8.85 -29.26
CA ARG A 282 17.12 7.88 -30.35
C ARG A 282 17.38 8.58 -31.67
N ALA A 283 18.15 7.91 -32.53
CA ALA A 283 18.29 8.31 -33.93
C ALA A 283 16.92 8.36 -34.63
N LEU A 284 16.81 9.14 -35.71
CA LEU A 284 15.61 9.18 -36.54
C LEU A 284 15.32 7.80 -37.13
N GLN A 285 14.04 7.40 -37.12
CA GLN A 285 13.62 6.12 -37.66
C GLN A 285 13.25 6.28 -39.13
N VAL A 286 14.02 5.67 -40.02
CA VAL A 286 13.86 5.82 -41.47
C VAL A 286 13.38 4.52 -42.08
N SER A 287 12.20 4.54 -42.69
CA SER A 287 11.61 3.41 -43.40
C SER A 287 11.27 3.78 -44.84
N VAL A 288 11.16 2.78 -45.71
CA VAL A 288 10.75 2.93 -47.11
C VAL A 288 9.37 2.33 -47.24
N ILE A 289 8.41 3.13 -47.70
CA ILE A 289 7.02 2.72 -47.92
C ILE A 289 6.67 3.07 -49.36
N ASN A 290 6.41 2.07 -50.18
CA ASN A 290 6.20 2.22 -51.62
C ASN A 290 7.37 2.96 -52.28
N ASN A 291 7.10 4.10 -52.91
CA ASN A 291 8.09 4.94 -53.57
C ASN A 291 8.51 6.13 -52.69
N SER A 292 8.32 6.05 -51.38
CA SER A 292 8.54 7.17 -50.46
C SER A 292 9.42 6.75 -49.29
N VAL A 293 10.25 7.68 -48.84
CA VAL A 293 11.03 7.53 -47.60
C VAL A 293 10.32 8.27 -46.48
N VAL A 294 9.94 7.52 -45.44
CA VAL A 294 9.26 8.06 -44.26
C VAL A 294 10.27 8.15 -43.12
N ILE A 295 10.44 9.36 -42.60
CA ILE A 295 11.39 9.71 -41.55
C ILE A 295 10.58 10.07 -40.31
N ASN A 296 10.57 9.19 -39.32
CA ASN A 296 9.86 9.38 -38.05
C ASN A 296 10.83 9.90 -36.98
N ASN A 297 10.47 11.00 -36.31
CA ASN A 297 11.22 11.54 -35.18
C ASN A 297 10.64 11.04 -33.84
N PRO A 298 11.32 10.10 -33.15
CA PRO A 298 10.83 9.58 -31.87
C PRO A 298 11.13 10.49 -30.66
N ASN A 299 11.75 11.67 -30.87
CA ASN A 299 12.23 12.54 -29.81
C ASN A 299 11.37 13.79 -29.63
N TYR A 300 11.55 14.46 -28.49
CA TYR A 300 10.84 15.69 -28.10
C TYR A 300 11.51 16.98 -28.58
N ILE A 301 12.48 16.87 -29.49
CA ILE A 301 13.17 17.99 -30.14
C ILE A 301 13.09 17.81 -31.65
N GLN A 302 13.16 18.91 -32.39
CA GLN A 302 13.24 18.87 -33.85
C GLN A 302 14.65 18.50 -34.33
N PHE A 303 14.74 17.89 -35.51
CA PHE A 303 16.00 17.64 -36.21
C PHE A 303 15.98 18.29 -37.59
N ASN A 304 17.08 18.94 -37.95
CA ASN A 304 17.27 19.53 -39.27
C ASN A 304 18.00 18.50 -40.15
N LEU A 305 17.43 18.23 -41.31
CA LEU A 305 18.03 17.40 -42.36
C LEU A 305 18.74 18.33 -43.35
N THR A 306 20.02 18.07 -43.58
CA THR A 306 20.88 18.83 -44.49
C THR A 306 21.40 17.95 -45.61
N GLU A 307 21.84 18.55 -46.71
CA GLU A 307 22.38 17.84 -47.89
C GLU A 307 21.43 16.76 -48.45
N VAL A 308 20.13 17.05 -48.43
CA VAL A 308 19.09 16.11 -48.84
C VAL A 308 19.12 15.97 -50.36
N LYS A 309 19.29 14.74 -50.86
CA LYS A 309 19.33 14.47 -52.30
C LYS A 309 18.77 13.10 -52.66
N VAL A 310 18.24 13.01 -53.87
CA VAL A 310 17.76 11.79 -54.50
C VAL A 310 18.69 11.41 -55.65
N ILE A 311 19.29 10.23 -55.57
CA ILE A 311 20.21 9.70 -56.57
C ILE A 311 19.47 8.64 -57.37
N TYR A 312 19.09 8.95 -58.60
CA TYR A 312 18.40 8.04 -59.51
C TYR A 312 19.40 7.09 -60.16
N MET A 313 19.14 5.79 -60.01
CA MET A 313 20.00 4.74 -60.51
C MET A 313 19.34 4.03 -61.69
N GLY A 314 20.06 4.00 -62.79
CA GLY A 314 19.75 3.21 -63.98
C GLY A 314 20.68 2.01 -64.05
N VAL A 315 20.60 1.34 -65.19
CA VAL A 315 21.46 0.20 -65.48
C VAL A 315 21.98 0.29 -66.90
N LYS A 316 23.32 0.25 -67.04
CA LYS A 316 23.98 0.32 -68.34
C LYS A 316 24.09 -1.07 -68.96
N GLN A 317 23.62 -1.20 -70.19
CA GLN A 317 23.77 -2.43 -70.99
C GLN A 317 25.12 -2.44 -71.74
N PRO A 318 25.68 -3.63 -72.06
CA PRO A 318 25.11 -4.97 -71.88
C PRO A 318 25.42 -5.63 -70.51
N PHE A 319 26.38 -5.12 -69.74
CA PHE A 319 26.87 -5.77 -68.51
C PHE A 319 26.05 -5.51 -67.25
N ASN A 320 24.91 -4.81 -67.38
CA ASN A 320 23.99 -4.51 -66.30
C ASN A 320 24.65 -3.79 -65.10
N THR A 321 25.60 -2.89 -65.38
CA THR A 321 26.33 -2.14 -64.35
C THR A 321 25.49 -0.96 -63.83
N PRO A 322 25.50 -0.67 -62.51
CA PRO A 322 24.81 0.49 -61.97
C PRO A 322 25.35 1.80 -62.56
N GLU A 323 24.47 2.69 -63.01
CA GLU A 323 24.82 4.02 -63.52
C GLU A 323 23.95 5.07 -62.84
N VAL A 324 24.56 6.18 -62.43
CA VAL A 324 23.83 7.33 -61.88
C VAL A 324 23.23 8.09 -63.06
N LEU A 325 21.90 8.16 -63.13
CA LEU A 325 21.18 8.86 -64.20
C LEU A 325 20.99 10.34 -63.88
N LYS A 326 20.60 10.65 -62.65
CA LYS A 326 20.30 12.01 -62.20
C LYS A 326 20.55 12.09 -60.69
N ILE A 327 21.10 13.21 -60.24
CA ILE A 327 21.11 13.60 -58.82
C ILE A 327 20.22 14.81 -58.69
N GLU A 328 19.22 14.72 -57.83
CA GLU A 328 18.30 15.80 -57.52
C GLU A 328 18.55 16.27 -56.09
N TYR A 329 18.99 17.51 -55.95
CA TYR A 329 19.19 18.14 -54.64
C TYR A 329 17.87 18.77 -54.19
N LEU A 330 17.45 18.45 -52.98
CA LEU A 330 16.27 19.01 -52.35
C LEU A 330 16.68 20.08 -51.33
N SER A 331 15.73 20.91 -50.93
CA SER A 331 15.93 21.84 -49.82
C SER A 331 16.16 21.10 -48.50
N ASP A 332 16.74 21.78 -47.53
CA ASP A 332 16.80 21.29 -46.16
C ASP A 332 15.38 21.09 -45.61
N TYR A 333 15.21 20.07 -44.77
CA TYR A 333 13.93 19.75 -44.14
C TYR A 333 14.04 19.81 -42.63
N VAL A 334 12.93 20.10 -41.96
CA VAL A 334 12.83 20.03 -40.50
C VAL A 334 11.87 18.91 -40.14
N VAL A 335 12.34 17.94 -39.34
CA VAL A 335 11.50 16.90 -38.77
C VAL A 335 11.11 17.32 -37.35
N GLU A 336 9.88 17.81 -37.21
CA GLU A 336 9.30 18.23 -35.94
C GLU A 336 9.31 17.10 -34.89
N ALA A 337 9.30 17.48 -33.60
CA ALA A 337 9.24 16.55 -32.48
C ALA A 337 8.01 15.62 -32.58
N GLY A 338 8.22 14.31 -32.44
CA GLY A 338 7.14 13.30 -32.47
C GLY A 338 6.38 13.16 -33.79
N LYS A 339 6.82 13.82 -34.88
CA LYS A 339 6.16 13.79 -36.20
C LYS A 339 6.98 12.99 -37.21
N SER A 340 6.32 12.66 -38.32
CA SER A 340 6.94 12.04 -39.49
C SER A 340 7.00 13.01 -40.66
N LEU A 341 8.10 12.97 -41.40
CA LEU A 341 8.28 13.62 -42.69
C LEU A 341 8.30 12.54 -43.78
N THR A 342 7.63 12.79 -44.90
CA THR A 342 7.64 11.89 -46.06
C THR A 342 8.31 12.59 -47.24
N ILE A 343 9.27 11.91 -47.86
CA ILE A 343 9.91 12.33 -49.11
C ILE A 343 9.45 11.35 -50.19
N ASP A 344 8.57 11.82 -51.06
CA ASP A 344 8.08 11.05 -52.20
C ASP A 344 9.09 11.07 -53.34
N VAL A 345 9.38 9.90 -53.91
CA VAL A 345 10.34 9.75 -55.01
C VAL A 345 9.62 9.26 -56.25
N MET A 346 9.45 10.14 -57.24
CA MET A 346 8.87 9.75 -58.53
C MET A 346 9.95 9.17 -59.45
N PRO A 347 9.68 8.06 -60.16
CA PRO A 347 10.64 7.47 -61.08
C PRO A 347 10.94 8.41 -62.25
N VAL A 348 12.20 8.46 -62.65
CA VAL A 348 12.67 9.15 -63.86
C VAL A 348 12.85 8.14 -64.99
N ASN A 349 12.73 8.57 -66.25
CA ASN A 349 12.89 7.67 -67.40
C ASN A 349 14.21 6.89 -67.34
N GLY A 350 14.14 5.56 -67.47
CA GLY A 350 15.27 4.64 -67.39
C GLY A 350 15.74 4.28 -65.96
N SER A 351 15.18 4.91 -64.91
CA SER A 351 15.54 4.60 -63.52
C SER A 351 14.86 3.32 -63.03
N ARG A 352 15.62 2.45 -62.35
CA ARG A 352 15.09 1.22 -61.71
C ARG A 352 14.87 1.39 -60.21
N TYR A 353 15.70 2.19 -59.57
CA TYR A 353 15.61 2.51 -58.15
C TYR A 353 16.29 3.86 -57.89
N ALA A 354 16.06 4.42 -56.72
CA ALA A 354 16.74 5.63 -56.27
C ALA A 354 17.28 5.46 -54.86
N TYR A 355 18.29 6.25 -54.51
CA TYR A 355 18.71 6.43 -53.12
C TYR A 355 18.28 7.80 -52.63
N VAL A 356 17.60 7.85 -51.49
CA VAL A 356 17.43 9.10 -50.73
C VAL A 356 18.54 9.17 -49.71
N GLU A 357 19.33 10.24 -49.76
CA GLU A 357 20.45 10.50 -48.86
C GLU A 357 20.25 11.83 -48.15
N PHE A 358 20.55 11.88 -46.86
CA PHE A 358 20.53 13.11 -46.06
C PHE A 358 21.43 12.98 -44.84
N LYS A 359 21.79 14.13 -44.25
CA LYS A 359 22.55 14.23 -43.01
C LYS A 359 21.73 14.88 -41.91
N TYR A 360 21.98 14.50 -40.67
CA TYR A 360 21.44 15.22 -39.49
C TYR A 360 22.37 15.04 -38.30
N GLU A 361 22.32 15.96 -37.35
CA GLU A 361 23.13 15.86 -36.13
C GLU A 361 22.44 14.99 -35.08
N PHE A 362 23.15 13.98 -34.56
CA PHE A 362 22.69 13.22 -33.41
C PHE A 362 23.80 13.04 -32.38
N LYS A 363 23.68 13.75 -31.26
CA LYS A 363 24.69 13.83 -30.21
C LYS A 363 25.16 12.47 -29.69
N PHE A 364 24.25 11.52 -29.54
CA PHE A 364 24.52 10.22 -28.90
C PHE A 364 24.87 9.11 -29.89
N TRP A 365 25.37 9.46 -31.08
CA TRP A 365 25.74 8.47 -32.08
C TRP A 365 26.93 7.60 -31.60
N PRO A 366 26.80 6.25 -31.60
CA PRO A 366 27.76 5.36 -30.93
C PRO A 366 29.16 5.29 -31.57
N TYR A 367 29.36 5.86 -32.76
CA TYR A 367 30.60 5.73 -33.52
C TYR A 367 31.43 7.02 -33.70
N GLY A 368 31.21 8.05 -32.88
CA GLY A 368 32.06 9.24 -32.87
C GLY A 368 31.39 10.41 -32.15
N GLY A 369 32.11 11.03 -31.21
CA GLY A 369 31.60 12.06 -30.29
C GLY A 369 30.83 13.18 -31.00
N GLY A 370 29.50 13.19 -30.83
CA GLY A 370 28.63 14.22 -31.42
C GLY A 370 28.47 14.13 -32.94
N GLY A 371 28.45 12.90 -33.49
CA GLY A 371 28.56 12.66 -34.93
C GLY A 371 27.32 13.01 -35.76
N VAL A 372 27.57 13.73 -36.86
CA VAL A 372 26.65 13.84 -37.99
C VAL A 372 26.31 12.44 -38.51
N VAL A 373 25.03 12.10 -38.55
CA VAL A 373 24.51 10.85 -39.08
C VAL A 373 24.25 11.01 -40.57
N LEU A 374 24.89 10.18 -41.39
CA LEU A 374 24.58 10.05 -42.82
C LEU A 374 23.62 8.87 -43.01
N GLU A 375 22.39 9.16 -43.42
CA GLU A 375 21.41 8.14 -43.77
C GLU A 375 21.28 8.01 -45.29
N ARG A 376 21.16 6.76 -45.76
CA ARG A 376 20.93 6.43 -47.17
C ARG A 376 19.96 5.26 -47.24
N ARG A 377 18.83 5.47 -47.92
CA ARG A 377 17.81 4.43 -48.14
C ARG A 377 17.52 4.23 -49.62
N ARG A 378 17.45 2.96 -50.02
CA ARG A 378 17.11 2.53 -51.37
C ARG A 378 15.60 2.45 -51.51
N VAL A 379 15.06 3.08 -52.56
CA VAL A 379 13.68 3.01 -52.98
C VAL A 379 13.63 2.30 -54.32
N ASP A 380 13.07 1.10 -54.35
CA ASP A 380 12.91 0.33 -55.59
C ASP A 380 11.59 0.70 -56.26
N PHE A 381 11.66 1.16 -57.52
CA PHE A 381 10.46 1.42 -58.29
C PHE A 381 9.91 0.09 -58.78
N LYS A 382 8.69 -0.25 -58.34
CA LYS A 382 7.96 -1.36 -58.96
C LYS A 382 7.70 -0.98 -60.41
N GLY A 383 8.25 -1.77 -61.34
CA GLY A 383 8.01 -1.62 -62.77
C GLY A 383 6.57 -1.91 -63.15
#